data_AF-A0A1H8P953-F1
#
_entry.id   AF-A0A1H8P953-F1
#
_cell.length_a   1.000
_cell.length_b   1.000
_cell.length_c   1.000
_cell.angle_alpha   90.00
_cell.angle_beta   90.00
_cell.angle_gamma   90.00
#
_symmetry.space_group_name_H-M   'P 1'
#
loop_
_entity.id
_entity.type
_entity.pdbx_description
1 polymer ?
#
loop_
_entity_poly.entity_id
_entity_poly.type
_entity_poly.pdbx_seq_one_letter_code
_entity_poly.pdbx_strand_id
1 'polypeptide(L)'
;MNDPTSKMYAHLTPVELAPLAVKYMVAGDERELARIRSACPLKTYTMQDSAYIDRIESFLRMANAWGLLYWQYQHERMRAALCMLITLSKGIETEEAEHEMEGRRFTLNFAESCLLAIDIALDEVCAARGFDAADARKIVDAKVFVPRKSSQGQAVPDTETVAKVKELLLCILMDRN
;
A
#
# COMPACT_ATOMS: atom_id res chain seq x y z
N MET A 1 -23.63 -20.41 -21.25
CA MET A 1 -22.69 -20.12 -22.35
C MET A 1 -21.34 -20.68 -21.91
N ASN A 2 -20.83 -21.73 -22.57
CA ASN A 2 -19.59 -22.42 -22.16
C ASN A 2 -18.38 -21.59 -22.59
N ASP A 3 -17.94 -20.69 -21.72
CA ASP A 3 -16.74 -19.89 -21.91
C ASP A 3 -15.50 -20.73 -21.54
N PRO A 4 -14.51 -20.90 -22.44
CA PRO A 4 -13.29 -21.65 -22.14
C PRO A 4 -12.51 -21.10 -20.94
N THR A 5 -12.57 -19.78 -20.72
CA THR A 5 -11.88 -19.12 -19.60
C THR A 5 -12.54 -19.39 -18.25
N SER A 6 -13.86 -19.55 -18.19
CA SER A 6 -14.54 -19.96 -16.95
C SER A 6 -14.09 -21.34 -16.47
N LYS A 7 -13.66 -22.23 -17.37
CA LYS A 7 -13.08 -23.52 -16.98
C LYS A 7 -11.69 -23.38 -16.33
N MET A 8 -10.95 -22.31 -16.63
CA MET A 8 -9.63 -22.08 -16.02
C MET A 8 -9.72 -21.80 -14.52
N TYR A 9 -10.77 -21.08 -14.10
CA TYR A 9 -10.99 -20.72 -12.69
C TYR A 9 -11.63 -21.85 -11.87
N ALA A 10 -12.23 -22.85 -12.51
CA ALA A 10 -12.97 -23.93 -11.84
C ALA A 10 -12.10 -24.84 -10.92
N HIS A 11 -10.78 -24.83 -11.12
CA HIS A 11 -9.83 -25.60 -10.32
C HIS A 11 -9.22 -24.82 -9.15
N LEU A 12 -9.46 -23.51 -9.08
CA LEU A 12 -8.88 -22.65 -8.06
C LEU A 12 -9.73 -22.67 -6.79
N THR A 13 -9.04 -22.64 -5.65
CA THR A 13 -9.69 -22.50 -4.36
C THR A 13 -10.27 -21.08 -4.17
N PRO A 14 -11.26 -20.89 -3.29
CA PRO A 14 -11.76 -19.57 -2.92
C PRO A 14 -10.65 -18.59 -2.49
N VAL A 15 -9.60 -19.09 -1.86
CA VAL A 15 -8.43 -18.32 -1.40
C VAL A 15 -7.57 -17.82 -2.58
N GLU A 16 -7.43 -18.63 -3.63
CA GLU A 16 -6.67 -18.28 -4.85
C GLU A 16 -7.46 -17.40 -5.81
N LEU A 17 -8.80 -17.52 -5.80
CA LEU A 17 -9.68 -16.67 -6.59
C LEU A 17 -9.72 -15.22 -6.09
N ALA A 18 -9.52 -15.00 -4.78
CA ALA A 18 -9.63 -13.67 -4.18
C ALA A 18 -8.57 -12.65 -4.70
N PRO A 19 -7.26 -12.97 -4.78
CA PRO A 19 -6.28 -12.07 -5.39
C PRO A 19 -6.58 -11.73 -6.86
N LEU A 20 -7.08 -12.70 -7.63
CA LEU A 20 -7.48 -12.47 -9.01
C LEU A 20 -8.68 -11.52 -9.09
N ALA A 21 -9.67 -11.72 -8.22
CA ALA A 21 -10.82 -10.83 -8.14
C ALA A 21 -10.40 -9.38 -7.82
N VAL A 22 -9.47 -9.20 -6.89
CA VAL A 22 -8.90 -7.89 -6.56
C VAL A 22 -8.25 -7.26 -7.78
N LYS A 23 -7.39 -8.00 -8.49
CA LYS A 23 -6.69 -7.52 -9.68
C LYS A 23 -7.64 -7.00 -10.75
N TYR A 24 -8.67 -7.79 -11.11
CA TYR A 24 -9.63 -7.40 -12.14
C TYR A 24 -10.62 -6.33 -11.66
N MET A 25 -10.93 -6.30 -10.36
CA MET A 25 -11.70 -5.22 -9.74
C MET A 25 -10.96 -3.88 -9.88
N VAL A 26 -9.66 -3.85 -9.57
CA VAL A 26 -8.83 -2.65 -9.71
C VAL A 26 -8.62 -2.26 -11.18
N ALA A 27 -8.55 -3.24 -12.08
CA ALA A 27 -8.49 -2.98 -13.52
C ALA A 27 -9.81 -2.49 -14.14
N GLY A 28 -10.94 -2.58 -13.42
CA GLY A 28 -12.27 -2.25 -13.93
C GLY A 28 -12.82 -3.25 -14.95
N ASP A 29 -12.29 -4.49 -14.99
CA ASP A 29 -12.78 -5.53 -15.89
C ASP A 29 -13.94 -6.30 -15.24
N GLU A 30 -15.14 -5.75 -15.38
CA GLU A 30 -16.37 -6.34 -14.83
C GLU A 30 -16.66 -7.73 -15.43
N ARG A 31 -16.21 -8.01 -16.66
CA ARG A 31 -16.46 -9.30 -17.32
C ARG A 31 -15.62 -10.40 -16.68
N GLU A 32 -14.33 -10.16 -16.50
CA GLU A 32 -13.46 -11.11 -15.78
C GLU A 32 -13.89 -11.26 -14.32
N LEU A 33 -14.29 -10.17 -13.67
CA LEU A 33 -14.80 -10.24 -12.31
C LEU A 33 -16.06 -11.11 -12.20
N ALA A 34 -17.00 -10.99 -13.15
CA ALA A 34 -18.19 -11.84 -13.20
C ALA A 34 -17.83 -13.32 -13.43
N ARG A 35 -16.84 -13.60 -14.29
CA ARG A 35 -16.33 -14.96 -14.53
C ARG A 35 -15.75 -15.56 -13.25
N ILE A 36 -14.90 -14.84 -12.53
CA ILE A 36 -14.31 -15.29 -11.25
C ILE A 36 -15.39 -15.52 -10.20
N ARG A 37 -16.33 -14.57 -10.06
CA ARG A 37 -17.46 -14.69 -9.12
C ARG A 37 -18.33 -15.92 -9.41
N SER A 38 -18.51 -16.28 -10.68
CA SER A 38 -19.27 -17.47 -11.07
C SER A 38 -18.52 -18.79 -10.82
N ALA A 39 -17.18 -18.75 -10.79
CA ALA A 39 -16.35 -19.89 -10.49
C ALA A 39 -16.21 -20.16 -8.98
N CYS A 40 -16.43 -19.14 -8.14
CA CYS A 40 -16.42 -19.29 -6.69
C CYS A 40 -17.60 -20.18 -6.25
N PRO A 41 -17.37 -21.25 -5.47
CA PRO A 41 -18.44 -22.09 -4.96
C PRO A 41 -19.40 -21.29 -4.08
N LEU A 42 -20.69 -21.52 -4.26
CA LEU A 42 -21.73 -20.96 -3.41
C LEU A 42 -21.90 -21.85 -2.17
N LYS A 43 -21.91 -21.24 -0.98
CA LYS A 43 -22.24 -21.88 0.29
C LYS A 43 -23.59 -21.38 0.79
N THR A 44 -24.34 -22.26 1.44
CA THR A 44 -25.66 -21.99 2.07
C THR A 44 -26.61 -21.19 1.16
N TYR A 45 -27.16 -21.87 0.16
CA TYR A 45 -28.25 -21.45 -0.72
C TYR A 45 -28.12 -20.17 -1.57
N THR A 46 -27.25 -19.19 -1.26
CA THR A 46 -27.04 -17.99 -2.12
C THR A 46 -25.72 -17.24 -1.91
N MET A 47 -24.95 -17.50 -0.85
CA MET A 47 -23.76 -16.70 -0.53
C MET A 47 -22.49 -17.26 -1.17
N GLN A 48 -21.59 -16.36 -1.60
CA GLN A 48 -20.23 -16.75 -1.97
C GLN A 48 -19.48 -17.25 -0.73
N ASP A 49 -18.46 -18.08 -0.95
CA ASP A 49 -17.63 -18.61 0.13
C ASP A 49 -17.11 -17.49 1.04
N SER A 50 -17.32 -17.60 2.35
CA SER A 50 -16.87 -16.60 3.31
C SER A 50 -15.37 -16.39 3.24
N ALA A 51 -14.58 -17.45 3.00
CA ALA A 51 -13.13 -17.33 2.87
C ALA A 51 -12.70 -16.48 1.67
N TYR A 52 -13.49 -16.46 0.60
CA TYR A 52 -13.26 -15.59 -0.56
C TYR A 52 -13.60 -14.14 -0.23
N ILE A 53 -14.77 -13.89 0.37
CA ILE A 53 -15.21 -12.54 0.75
C ILE A 53 -14.25 -11.94 1.78
N ASP A 54 -13.96 -12.67 2.85
CA ASP A 54 -13.08 -12.23 3.94
C ASP A 54 -11.69 -11.88 3.40
N ARG A 55 -11.17 -12.65 2.45
CA ARG A 55 -9.85 -12.40 1.87
C ARG A 55 -9.81 -11.12 1.01
N ILE A 56 -10.88 -10.83 0.27
CA ILE A 56 -11.01 -9.57 -0.48
C ILE A 56 -11.14 -8.39 0.48
N GLU A 57 -12.03 -8.50 1.47
CA GLU A 57 -12.25 -7.43 2.44
C GLU A 57 -10.99 -7.11 3.26
N SER A 58 -10.29 -8.15 3.73
CA SER A 58 -9.02 -8.01 4.45
C SER A 58 -7.97 -7.30 3.61
N PHE A 59 -7.86 -7.61 2.31
CA PHE A 59 -6.97 -6.89 1.41
C PHE A 59 -7.35 -5.43 1.24
N LEU A 60 -8.64 -5.11 1.06
CA LEU A 60 -9.11 -3.73 0.94
C LEU A 60 -8.85 -2.92 2.22
N ARG A 61 -9.08 -3.52 3.40
CA ARG A 61 -8.76 -2.90 4.70
C ARG A 61 -7.26 -2.66 4.84
N MET A 62 -6.43 -3.64 4.46
CA MET A 62 -4.98 -3.52 4.47
C MET A 62 -4.50 -2.40 3.53
N ALA A 63 -5.00 -2.35 2.29
CA ALA A 63 -4.65 -1.31 1.32
C ALA A 63 -5.01 0.08 1.85
N ASN A 64 -6.21 0.25 2.43
CA ASN A 64 -6.63 1.52 3.02
C ASN A 64 -5.77 1.91 4.24
N ALA A 65 -5.45 0.97 5.13
CA ALA A 65 -4.60 1.24 6.29
C ALA A 65 -3.18 1.66 5.88
N TRP A 66 -2.60 0.94 4.91
CA TRP A 66 -1.34 1.33 4.28
C TRP A 66 -1.43 2.72 3.66
N GLY A 67 -2.51 2.99 2.92
CA GLY A 67 -2.76 4.27 2.27
C GLY A 67 -2.82 5.45 3.24
N LEU A 68 -3.49 5.28 4.38
CA LEU A 68 -3.55 6.29 5.43
C LEU A 68 -2.15 6.63 5.96
N LEU A 69 -1.33 5.62 6.24
CA LEU A 69 0.06 5.82 6.68
C LEU A 69 0.88 6.53 5.60
N TYR A 70 0.78 6.05 4.35
CA TYR A 70 1.47 6.65 3.21
C TYR A 70 1.13 8.15 3.09
N TRP A 71 -0.16 8.50 3.06
CA TRP A 71 -0.60 9.88 2.90
C TRP A 71 -0.22 10.77 4.09
N GLN A 72 -0.21 10.22 5.30
CA GLN A 72 0.26 10.93 6.49
C GLN A 72 1.74 11.34 6.36
N TYR A 73 2.63 10.41 6.04
CA TYR A 73 4.05 10.73 5.88
C TYR A 73 4.33 11.58 4.63
N GLN A 74 3.53 11.38 3.58
CA GLN A 74 3.62 12.21 2.38
C GLN A 74 3.24 13.66 2.66
N HIS A 75 2.22 13.89 3.49
CA HIS A 75 1.86 15.22 3.98
C HIS A 75 2.99 15.83 4.81
N GLU A 76 3.56 15.09 5.76
CA GLU A 76 4.68 15.57 6.58
C GLU A 76 5.90 15.97 5.76
N ARG A 77 6.24 15.17 4.74
CA ARG A 77 7.31 15.50 3.79
C ARG A 77 7.02 16.80 3.03
N MET A 78 5.81 16.95 2.50
CA MET A 78 5.41 18.17 1.79
C MET A 78 5.41 19.40 2.71
N ARG A 79 4.95 19.24 3.96
CA ARG A 79 4.94 20.28 4.98
C ARG A 79 6.35 20.75 5.32
N ALA A 80 7.26 19.82 5.61
CA ALA A 80 8.66 20.14 5.89
C ALA A 80 9.33 20.87 4.71
N ALA A 81 9.10 20.39 3.48
CA ALA A 81 9.61 21.03 2.28
C ALA A 81 9.08 22.46 2.09
N LEU A 82 7.78 22.68 2.32
CA LEU A 82 7.16 24.00 2.23
C LEU A 82 7.72 24.96 3.28
N CYS A 83 7.86 24.50 4.53
CA CYS A 83 8.45 25.30 5.60
C CYS A 83 9.88 25.77 5.25
N MET A 84 10.71 24.89 4.67
CA MET A 84 12.05 25.26 4.20
C MET A 84 12.02 26.30 3.08
N LEU A 85 11.10 26.18 2.12
CA LEU A 85 10.95 27.17 1.04
C LEU A 85 10.53 28.54 1.58
N ILE A 86 9.59 28.58 2.54
CA ILE A 86 9.13 29.82 3.16
C ILE A 86 10.27 30.50 3.92
N THR A 87 11.02 29.75 4.71
CA THR A 87 12.14 30.29 5.50
C THR A 87 13.26 30.81 4.58
N LEU A 88 13.58 30.11 3.48
CA LEU A 88 14.51 30.61 2.46
C LEU A 88 13.99 31.91 1.81
N SER A 89 12.69 31.99 1.50
CA SER A 89 12.09 33.18 0.86
C SER A 89 12.14 34.44 1.73
N LYS A 90 12.23 34.29 3.05
CA LYS A 90 12.32 35.41 3.98
C LYS A 90 13.73 35.98 4.10
N GLY A 91 14.76 35.29 3.60
CA GLY A 91 16.16 35.76 3.63
C GLY A 91 16.69 36.02 5.04
N ILE A 92 16.16 35.31 6.04
CA ILE A 92 16.57 35.48 7.44
C ILE A 92 17.84 34.66 7.65
N GLU A 93 19.00 35.30 7.54
CA GLU A 93 20.31 34.72 7.87
C GLU A 93 20.59 34.91 9.36
N THR A 94 19.82 34.22 10.21
CA THR A 94 20.09 34.12 11.65
C THR A 94 20.50 32.69 12.00
N GLU A 95 21.33 32.53 13.03
CA GLU A 95 21.71 31.22 13.57
C GLU A 95 20.46 30.39 13.98
N GLU A 96 19.41 31.06 14.45
CA GLU A 96 18.11 30.46 14.74
C GLU A 96 17.42 29.89 13.47
N ALA A 97 17.51 30.60 12.34
CA ALA A 97 16.96 30.15 11.07
C ALA A 97 17.74 28.94 10.52
N GLU A 98 19.06 28.91 10.66
CA GLU A 98 19.87 27.75 10.28
C GLU A 98 19.54 26.52 11.14
N HIS A 99 19.37 26.70 12.45
CA HIS A 99 18.95 25.62 13.34
C HIS A 99 17.54 25.10 13.01
N GLU A 100 16.59 25.99 12.71
CA GLU A 100 15.27 25.59 12.25
C GLU A 100 15.35 24.79 10.94
N MET A 101 16.15 25.24 9.97
CA MET A 101 16.36 24.55 8.69
C MET A 101 16.90 23.13 8.88
N GLU A 102 17.85 22.94 9.80
CA GLU A 102 18.39 21.61 10.11
C GLU A 102 17.30 20.69 10.68
N GLY A 103 16.49 21.20 11.62
CA GLY A 103 15.35 20.45 12.16
C GLY A 103 14.33 20.06 11.08
N ARG A 104 14.05 20.96 10.13
CA ARG A 104 13.17 20.65 8.98
C ARG A 104 13.79 19.63 8.03
N ARG A 105 15.11 19.71 7.79
CA ARG A 105 15.83 18.75 6.96
C ARG A 105 15.83 17.36 7.58
N PHE A 106 16.05 17.26 8.89
CA PHE A 106 15.87 16.02 9.65
C PHE A 106 14.46 15.45 9.48
N THR A 107 13.44 16.28 9.69
CA THR A 107 12.02 15.87 9.56
C THR A 107 11.71 15.35 8.15
N LEU A 108 12.23 16.02 7.12
CA LEU A 108 12.07 15.60 5.73
C LEU A 108 12.73 14.23 5.50
N ASN A 109 13.99 14.08 5.89
CA ASN A 109 14.74 12.83 5.72
C ASN A 109 14.07 11.66 6.45
N PHE A 110 13.58 11.91 7.67
CA PHE A 110 12.83 10.93 8.44
C PHE A 110 11.54 10.52 7.72
N ALA A 111 10.74 11.48 7.23
CA ALA A 111 9.53 11.17 6.48
C ALA A 111 9.82 10.38 5.19
N GLU A 112 10.90 10.69 4.46
CA GLU A 112 11.31 9.92 3.28
C GLU A 112 11.74 8.49 3.63
N SER A 113 12.45 8.31 4.74
CA SER A 113 12.83 7.00 5.26
C SER A 113 11.61 6.16 5.65
N CYS A 114 10.62 6.75 6.35
CA CYS A 114 9.37 6.08 6.68
C CYS A 114 8.55 5.72 5.44
N LEU A 115 8.48 6.60 4.43
CA LEU A 115 7.77 6.31 3.18
C LEU A 115 8.39 5.11 2.44
N LEU A 116 9.73 5.04 2.38
CA LEU A 116 10.43 3.86 1.84
C LEU A 116 10.13 2.60 2.63
N ALA A 117 10.19 2.69 3.97
CA ALA A 117 9.92 1.56 4.85
C ALA A 117 8.48 1.01 4.66
N ILE A 118 7.50 1.90 4.54
CA ILE A 118 6.09 1.57 4.31
C ILE A 118 5.87 0.91 2.94
N ASP A 119 6.56 1.38 1.90
CA ASP A 119 6.44 0.83 0.55
C ASP A 119 7.08 -0.58 0.46
N ILE A 120 8.26 -0.76 1.08
CA ILE A 120 8.93 -2.07 1.21
C ILE A 120 8.04 -3.05 2.00
N ALA A 121 7.49 -2.62 3.13
CA ALA A 121 6.60 -3.45 3.94
C ALA A 121 5.38 -3.94 3.15
N LEU A 122 4.79 -3.07 2.31
CA LEU A 122 3.68 -3.46 1.45
C LEU A 122 4.10 -4.50 0.42
N ASP A 123 5.20 -4.28 -0.29
CA ASP A 123 5.68 -5.23 -1.31
C ASP A 123 5.96 -6.60 -0.71
N GLU A 124 6.60 -6.65 0.46
CA GLU A 124 6.91 -7.91 1.16
C GLU A 124 5.65 -8.64 1.65
N VAL A 125 4.68 -7.91 2.22
CA VAL A 125 3.42 -8.52 2.72
C VAL A 125 2.55 -9.00 1.56
N CYS A 126 2.44 -8.23 0.48
CA CYS A 126 1.68 -8.61 -0.71
C CYS A 126 2.30 -9.84 -1.40
N ALA A 127 3.63 -9.84 -1.60
CA ALA A 127 4.34 -10.96 -2.22
C ALA A 127 4.18 -12.25 -1.42
N ALA A 128 4.26 -12.19 -0.08
CA ALA A 128 4.08 -13.35 0.80
C ALA A 128 2.67 -13.95 0.77
N ARG A 129 1.66 -13.17 0.35
CA ARG A 129 0.24 -13.56 0.39
C ARG A 129 -0.39 -13.72 -0.99
N GLY A 130 0.40 -13.60 -2.06
CA GLY A 130 -0.05 -13.76 -3.44
C GLY A 130 -0.88 -12.60 -3.98
N PHE A 131 -0.76 -11.42 -3.37
CA PHE A 131 -1.37 -10.18 -3.87
C PHE A 131 -0.35 -9.33 -4.64
N ASP A 132 -0.84 -8.49 -5.55
CA ASP A 132 -0.01 -7.48 -6.21
C ASP A 132 -0.08 -6.17 -5.42
N ALA A 133 1.08 -5.69 -4.95
CA ALA A 133 1.17 -4.41 -4.26
C ALA A 133 0.79 -3.22 -5.17
N ALA A 134 0.91 -3.35 -6.49
CA ALA A 134 0.43 -2.34 -7.43
C ALA A 134 -1.09 -2.15 -7.33
N ASP A 135 -1.84 -3.20 -7.02
CA ASP A 135 -3.30 -3.10 -6.85
C ASP A 135 -3.64 -2.34 -5.57
N ALA A 136 -2.93 -2.59 -4.47
CA ALA A 136 -3.07 -1.82 -3.24
C ALA A 136 -2.77 -0.34 -3.45
N ARG A 137 -1.71 -0.02 -4.20
CA ARG A 137 -1.34 1.36 -4.55
C ARG A 137 -2.44 2.06 -5.38
N LYS A 138 -2.99 1.37 -6.38
CA LYS A 138 -4.07 1.91 -7.22
C LYS A 138 -5.35 2.18 -6.43
N ILE A 139 -5.71 1.32 -5.46
CA ILE A 139 -6.90 1.52 -4.61
C ILE A 139 -6.86 2.87 -3.89
N VAL A 140 -5.68 3.29 -3.44
CA VAL A 140 -5.50 4.53 -2.66
C VAL A 140 -4.97 5.69 -3.52
N ASP A 141 -4.97 5.52 -4.85
CA ASP A 141 -4.39 6.48 -5.80
C ASP A 141 -2.94 6.92 -5.45
N ALA A 142 -2.16 5.98 -4.94
CA ALA A 142 -0.78 6.20 -4.53
C ALA A 142 0.20 5.67 -5.59
N LYS A 143 1.40 6.25 -5.62
CA LYS A 143 2.50 5.81 -6.50
C LYS A 143 3.64 5.24 -5.66
N VAL A 144 4.40 4.33 -6.26
CA VAL A 144 5.67 3.84 -5.69
C VAL A 144 6.50 5.04 -5.26
N PHE A 145 6.95 5.02 -4.01
CA PHE A 145 7.70 6.14 -3.49
C PHE A 145 9.13 6.13 -4.05
N VAL A 146 9.54 7.27 -4.62
CA VAL A 146 10.90 7.48 -5.09
C VAL A 146 11.52 8.61 -4.27
N PRO A 147 12.56 8.33 -3.48
CA PRO A 147 13.21 9.34 -2.66
C PRO A 147 13.89 10.38 -3.54
N ARG A 148 14.08 11.60 -3.01
CA ARG A 148 14.85 12.61 -3.72
C ARG A 148 16.30 12.13 -3.87
N LYS A 149 16.92 12.43 -5.01
CA LYS A 149 18.36 12.25 -5.17
C LYS A 149 19.07 13.25 -4.25
N SER A 150 19.38 12.83 -3.04
CA SER A 150 20.18 13.63 -2.11
C SER A 150 21.65 13.57 -2.52
N SER A 151 22.41 14.63 -2.25
CA SER A 151 23.87 14.64 -2.37
C SER A 151 24.56 13.77 -1.29
N GLN A 152 23.82 13.31 -0.28
CA GLN A 152 24.31 12.57 0.90
C GLN A 152 23.99 11.06 0.85
N GLY A 153 23.53 10.55 -0.29
CA GLY A 153 23.25 9.12 -0.47
C GLY A 153 21.76 8.80 -0.54
N GLN A 154 21.47 7.54 -0.89
CA GLN A 154 20.12 7.02 -1.01
C GLN A 154 19.47 6.99 0.38
N ALA A 155 18.22 7.48 0.50
CA ALA A 155 17.49 7.40 1.77
C ALA A 155 17.42 5.93 2.19
N VAL A 156 17.89 5.65 3.42
CA VAL A 156 17.90 4.30 3.98
C VAL A 156 16.53 4.07 4.63
N PRO A 157 15.85 2.94 4.34
CA PRO A 157 14.58 2.63 4.99
C PRO A 157 14.80 2.39 6.49
N ASP A 158 13.94 2.96 7.32
CA ASP A 158 13.94 2.70 8.76
C ASP A 158 13.43 1.28 9.04
N THR A 159 14.33 0.42 9.50
CA THR A 159 14.07 -1.01 9.73
C THR A 159 13.05 -1.25 10.85
N GLU A 160 12.99 -0.35 11.84
CA GLU A 160 12.00 -0.44 12.91
C GLU A 160 10.60 -0.14 12.38
N THR A 161 10.47 0.92 11.57
CA THR A 161 9.21 1.24 10.88
C THR A 161 8.79 0.11 9.92
N VAL A 162 9.73 -0.50 9.18
CA VAL A 162 9.41 -1.67 8.33
C VAL A 162 8.77 -2.77 9.18
N ALA A 163 9.38 -3.16 10.29
CA ALA A 163 8.87 -4.22 11.15
C ALA A 163 7.46 -3.92 11.70
N LYS A 164 7.25 -2.71 12.22
CA LYS A 164 5.94 -2.28 12.77
C LYS A 164 4.85 -2.25 11.71
N VAL A 165 5.15 -1.72 10.53
CA VAL A 165 4.17 -1.65 9.43
C VAL A 165 3.83 -3.05 8.95
N LYS A 166 4.82 -3.93 8.79
CA LYS A 166 4.57 -5.33 8.42
C LYS A 166 3.66 -6.04 9.43
N GLU A 167 3.93 -5.89 10.72
CA GLU A 167 3.09 -6.46 11.78
C GLU A 167 1.65 -5.95 11.69
N LEU A 168 1.46 -4.63 11.50
CA LEU A 168 0.15 -4.03 11.33
C LEU A 168 -0.59 -4.58 10.11
N LEU A 169 0.05 -4.60 8.94
CA LEU A 169 -0.57 -5.09 7.70
C LEU A 169 -0.94 -6.58 7.80
N LEU A 170 -0.06 -7.40 8.40
CA LEU A 170 -0.34 -8.81 8.65
C LEU A 170 -1.50 -9.02 9.63
N CYS A 171 -1.59 -8.21 10.69
CA CYS A 171 -2.74 -8.25 11.60
C CYS A 171 -4.05 -7.93 10.90
N ILE A 172 -4.07 -6.95 9.98
CA ILE A 172 -5.27 -6.55 9.25
C ILE A 172 -5.70 -7.62 8.24
N LEU A 173 -4.74 -8.34 7.66
CA LEU A 173 -5.03 -9.50 6.81
C LEU A 173 -5.66 -10.68 7.59
N MET A 174 -5.86 -10.56 8.91
CA MET A 174 -6.40 -11.56 9.83
C MET A 174 -5.60 -12.88 9.86
N ASP A 175 -4.36 -12.86 9.35
CA ASP A 175 -3.45 -13.99 9.33
C ASP A 175 -2.40 -13.82 10.45
N ARG A 176 -2.84 -13.85 11.71
CA ARG A 176 -1.92 -14.11 12.84
C ARG A 176 -1.71 -15.63 12.93
N ASN A 177 -0.76 -16.14 12.16
CA ASN A 177 -0.18 -17.47 12.44
C ASN A 177 0.88 -17.31 13.53
#